data_AF-A0A0M3JQJ9-F1
#
_entry.id   AF-A0A0M3JQJ9-F1
#
_cell.length_a   1.000
_cell.length_b   1.000
_cell.length_c   1.000
_cell.angle_alpha   90.00
_cell.angle_beta   90.00
_cell.angle_gamma   90.00
#
_symmetry.space_group_name_H-M   'P 1'
#
loop_
_entity.id
_entity.type
_entity.pdbx_description
1 polymer ?
#
loop_
_entity_poly.entity_id
_entity_poly.type
_entity_poly.pdbx_seq_one_letter_code
_entity_poly.pdbx_strand_id
1 'polypeptide(L)'
;LQQQEDTDSTRNVRGEVSTKTTFQRSAKGNVTISECDPNGRFITLENTHRSRDENLGEHKLKRKIDNRREIVYVIPANVVLKAGRTMK
;
A
#
# COMPACT_ATOMS: atom_id res chain seq x y z
N LEU A 1 -50.28 21.14 13.12
CA LEU A 1 -49.93 20.04 12.20
C LEU A 1 -50.73 20.19 10.92
N GLN A 2 -50.08 20.57 9.83
CA GLN A 2 -50.58 20.31 8.48
C GLN A 2 -49.35 20.16 7.60
N GLN A 3 -49.15 18.95 7.09
CA GLN A 3 -48.03 18.56 6.23
C GLN A 3 -48.29 19.12 4.83
N GLN A 4 -47.25 19.70 4.21
CA GLN A 4 -47.19 19.92 2.77
C GLN A 4 -46.07 19.02 2.25
N GLU A 5 -46.46 17.97 1.53
CA GLU A 5 -45.59 17.29 0.56
C GLU A 5 -45.56 18.15 -0.70
N ASP A 6 -44.37 18.39 -1.25
CA ASP A 6 -44.24 18.62 -2.69
C ASP A 6 -42.86 18.18 -3.19
N THR A 7 -42.94 17.13 -4.00
CA THR A 7 -42.17 16.88 -5.22
C THR A 7 -40.73 16.37 -5.13
N ASP A 8 -40.64 15.10 -5.55
CA ASP A 8 -39.52 14.37 -6.11
C ASP A 8 -38.50 15.24 -6.87
N SER A 9 -37.23 15.10 -6.48
CA SER A 9 -36.11 15.31 -7.37
C SER A 9 -35.07 14.26 -7.02
N THR A 10 -35.38 13.00 -7.34
CA THR A 10 -34.39 11.96 -7.58
C THR A 10 -33.43 12.45 -8.66
N ARG A 11 -32.39 13.17 -8.23
CA ARG A 11 -31.24 13.47 -9.07
C ARG A 11 -30.52 12.14 -9.28
N ASN A 12 -30.92 11.44 -10.33
CA ASN A 12 -30.20 10.31 -10.89
C ASN A 12 -28.87 10.81 -11.46
N VAL A 13 -27.94 11.13 -10.56
CA VAL A 13 -26.53 11.27 -10.91
C VAL A 13 -26.04 9.84 -11.03
N ARG A 14 -26.10 9.29 -12.24
CA ARG A 14 -25.36 8.07 -12.61
C ARG A 14 -23.88 8.44 -12.60
N GLY A 15 -23.35 8.69 -11.41
CA GLY A 15 -21.94 8.86 -11.17
C GLY A 15 -21.29 7.53 -11.51
N GLU A 16 -20.40 7.56 -12.49
CA GLU A 16 -19.45 6.49 -12.72
C GLU A 16 -18.85 6.13 -11.36
N VAL A 17 -19.17 4.95 -10.84
CA VAL A 17 -18.65 4.49 -9.55
C VAL A 17 -17.18 4.17 -9.77
N SER A 18 -16.32 5.20 -9.72
CA SER A 18 -14.89 4.97 -9.61
C SER A 18 -14.68 4.31 -8.26
N THR A 19 -14.22 3.08 -8.25
CA THR A 19 -13.82 2.40 -7.02
C THR A 19 -12.58 3.09 -6.49
N LYS A 20 -12.76 4.05 -5.57
CA LYS A 20 -11.66 4.75 -4.93
C LYS A 20 -10.84 3.74 -4.14
N THR A 21 -9.65 3.40 -4.62
CA THR A 21 -8.69 2.58 -3.87
C THR A 21 -8.05 3.45 -2.80
N THR A 22 -8.24 3.09 -1.54
CA THR A 22 -7.58 3.74 -0.40
C THR A 22 -6.32 2.96 -0.04
N PHE A 23 -5.24 3.68 0.24
CA PHE A 23 -3.96 3.08 0.65
C PHE A 23 -3.69 3.45 2.10
N GLN A 24 -3.38 2.44 2.92
CA GLN A 24 -2.90 2.64 4.28
C GLN A 24 -1.46 2.13 4.36
N ARG A 25 -0.55 2.97 4.86
CA ARG A 25 0.85 2.63 5.06
C ARG A 25 1.24 2.93 6.49
N SER A 26 1.97 1.99 7.09
CA SER A 26 2.64 2.20 8.36
C SER A 26 4.03 1.57 8.30
N ALA A 27 4.97 2.14 9.04
CA ALA A 27 6.32 1.61 9.18
C ALA A 27 6.80 1.82 10.61
N LYS A 28 7.61 0.89 11.10
CA LYS A 28 8.37 1.05 12.34
C LYS A 28 9.85 0.94 11.97
N GLY A 29 10.60 2.01 12.25
CA GLY A 29 12.01 2.10 11.88
C GLY A 29 12.25 2.78 10.53
N ASN A 30 13.40 2.49 9.93
CA ASN A 30 13.96 3.26 8.82
C ASN A 30 13.50 2.78 7.43
N VAL A 31 12.93 1.57 7.33
CA VAL A 31 12.48 1.00 6.06
C VAL A 31 10.97 1.00 5.96
N THR A 32 10.47 1.47 4.82
CA THR A 32 9.05 1.55 4.50
C THR A 32 8.74 0.87 3.16
N ILE A 33 7.51 0.42 2.98
CA ILE A 33 7.01 -0.05 1.69
C ILE A 33 6.54 1.19 0.91
N SER A 34 7.35 1.66 -0.04
CA SER A 34 7.11 2.92 -0.75
C SER A 34 6.15 2.80 -1.93
N GLU A 35 5.97 1.60 -2.49
CA GLU A 35 5.05 1.34 -3.59
C GLU A 35 4.68 -0.15 -3.62
N CYS A 36 3.44 -0.45 -3.98
CA CYS A 36 3.00 -1.81 -4.29
C CYS A 36 2.28 -1.76 -5.63
N ASP A 37 2.79 -2.49 -6.62
CA ASP A 37 2.10 -2.60 -7.91
C ASP A 37 0.77 -3.38 -7.71
N PRO A 38 -0.39 -2.81 -8.11
CA PRO A 38 -1.69 -3.46 -7.93
C PRO A 38 -1.83 -4.80 -8.67
N ASN A 39 -1.06 -4.98 -9.75
CA ASN A 39 -1.02 -6.24 -10.51
C ASN A 39 -0.04 -7.25 -9.87
N GLY A 40 0.62 -6.88 -8.78
CA GLY A 40 1.53 -7.74 -8.03
C GLY A 40 2.88 -7.94 -8.70
N ARG A 41 3.29 -7.06 -9.62
CA ARG A 41 4.57 -7.17 -10.36
C ARG A 41 5.79 -6.86 -9.50
N PHE A 42 5.69 -5.89 -8.60
CA PHE A 42 6.78 -5.51 -7.71
C PHE A 42 6.26 -4.84 -6.43
N ILE A 43 7.14 -4.80 -5.42
CA ILE A 43 6.98 -4.00 -4.21
C ILE A 43 8.27 -3.20 -4.07
N THR A 44 8.16 -1.90 -3.83
CA THR A 44 9.34 -1.05 -3.61
C THR A 44 9.54 -0.86 -2.11
N LEU A 45 10.74 -1.16 -1.61
CA LEU A 45 11.19 -0.79 -0.27
C LEU A 45 12.01 0.50 -0.36
N GLU A 46 11.88 1.36 0.65
CA GLU A 46 12.63 2.61 0.76
C GLU A 46 13.25 2.73 2.15
N ASN A 47 14.54 3.05 2.21
CA ASN A 47 15.19 3.47 3.45
C ASN A 47 15.06 4.99 3.56
N THR A 48 14.20 5.44 4.47
CA THR A 48 13.90 6.86 4.70
C THR A 48 14.93 7.56 5.59
N HIS A 49 15.87 6.81 6.17
CA HIS A 49 16.95 7.38 6.97
C HIS A 49 17.98 8.07 6.07
N ARG A 50 18.43 9.27 6.46
CA ARG A 50 19.28 10.12 5.61
C ARG A 50 20.75 9.71 5.54
N SER A 51 21.24 9.01 6.57
CA SER A 51 22.68 8.70 6.71
C SER A 51 23.00 7.29 7.20
N ARG A 52 21.99 6.44 7.41
CA ARG A 52 22.17 5.09 7.96
C ARG A 52 21.73 4.08 6.93
N ASP A 53 22.63 3.16 6.62
CA ASP A 53 22.34 1.99 5.80
C ASP A 53 21.60 0.96 6.65
N GLU A 54 20.65 0.26 6.03
CA GLU A 54 19.85 -0.78 6.70
C GLU A 54 20.17 -2.14 6.11
N ASN A 55 20.56 -3.09 6.97
CA ASN A 55 20.74 -4.47 6.55
C ASN A 55 19.38 -5.17 6.49
N LEU A 56 18.94 -5.49 5.28
CA LEU A 56 17.68 -6.18 5.01
C LEU A 56 17.88 -7.68 4.77
N GLY A 57 19.10 -8.19 4.90
CA GLY A 57 19.38 -9.61 4.78
C GLY A 57 18.45 -10.45 5.65
N GLU A 58 17.94 -11.54 5.08
CA GLU A 58 17.08 -12.54 5.74
C GLU A 58 15.70 -12.02 6.19
N HIS A 59 15.40 -10.74 5.98
CA HIS A 59 14.08 -10.20 6.26
C HIS A 59 13.03 -10.81 5.34
N LYS A 60 11.79 -10.88 5.82
CA LYS A 60 10.68 -11.52 5.12
C LYS A 60 9.67 -10.48 4.65
N LEU A 61 9.45 -10.42 3.34
CA LEU A 61 8.32 -9.71 2.75
C LEU A 61 7.14 -10.67 2.64
N LYS A 62 6.06 -10.37 3.38
CA LYS A 62 4.83 -11.17 3.36
C LYS A 62 3.76 -10.45 2.57
N ARG A 63 3.31 -11.05 1.47
CA ARG A 63 2.16 -10.58 0.70
C ARG A 63 0.94 -11.43 1.05
N LYS A 64 -0.03 -10.82 1.73
CA LYS A 64 -1.32 -11.42 2.04
C LYS A 64 -2.40 -10.71 1.22
N ILE A 65 -3.15 -11.49 0.45
CA ILE A 65 -4.31 -11.06 -0.33
C ILE A 65 -5.47 -11.93 0.10
N ASP A 66 -6.65 -11.36 0.25
CA ASP A 66 -7.84 -12.07 0.71
C ASP A 66 -8.13 -13.30 -0.15
N ASN A 67 -8.46 -14.41 0.51
CA ASN A 67 -8.77 -15.71 -0.11
C ASN A 67 -7.66 -16.26 -1.03
N ARG A 68 -6.42 -15.78 -0.89
CA ARG A 68 -5.25 -16.32 -1.60
C ARG A 68 -4.18 -16.81 -0.62
N ARG A 69 -3.33 -17.70 -1.12
CA ARG A 69 -2.17 -18.18 -0.36
C ARG A 69 -1.22 -17.02 -0.06
N GLU A 70 -0.75 -16.94 1.19
CA GLU A 70 0.30 -16.01 1.57
C GLU A 70 1.60 -16.32 0.82
N ILE A 71 2.21 -15.30 0.25
CA ILE A 71 3.51 -15.39 -0.43
C ILE A 71 4.54 -14.75 0.48
N VAL A 72 5.61 -15.48 0.78
CA VAL A 72 6.73 -14.99 1.59
C VAL A 72 7.98 -14.98 0.74
N TYR A 73 8.56 -13.80 0.55
CA TYR A 73 9.86 -13.63 -0.06
C TYR A 73 10.88 -13.37 1.05
N VAL A 74 11.99 -14.10 1.04
CA VAL A 74 13.11 -13.90 1.96
C VAL A 74 14.18 -13.12 1.20
N ILE A 75 14.53 -11.94 1.72
CA ILE A 75 15.57 -11.12 1.13
C ILE A 75 16.91 -11.87 1.27
N PRO A 76 17.71 -12.01 0.20
CA PRO A 76 18.99 -12.70 0.24
C PRO A 76 19.91 -12.16 1.34
N ALA A 77 20.77 -13.02 1.87
CA ALA A 77 21.79 -12.60 2.82
C ALA A 77 22.65 -11.46 2.23
N ASN A 78 23.13 -10.57 3.11
CA ASN A 78 24.01 -9.44 2.77
C ASN A 78 23.37 -8.33 1.90
N VAL A 79 22.05 -8.31 1.76
CA VAL A 79 21.36 -7.19 1.09
C VAL A 79 21.28 -5.99 2.04
N VAL A 80 21.97 -4.91 1.65
CA VAL A 80 21.98 -3.64 2.40
C VAL A 80 21.28 -2.56 1.58
N LEU A 81 20.24 -1.96 2.15
CA LEU A 81 19.57 -0.81 1.57
C LEU A 81 20.23 0.48 2.07
N LYS A 82 20.95 1.14 1.16
CA LYS A 82 21.66 2.39 1.46
C LYS A 82 20.71 3.50 1.91
N ALA A 83 21.22 4.41 2.73
CA ALA A 83 20.48 5.58 3.20
C ALA A 83 19.82 6.35 2.04
N GLY A 84 18.53 6.68 2.18
CA GLY A 84 17.76 7.42 1.16
C GLY A 84 17.56 6.68 -0.17
N ARG A 85 17.85 5.38 -0.25
CA ARG A 85 17.69 4.58 -1.47
C ARG A 85 16.45 3.70 -1.44
N THR A 86 16.07 3.22 -2.62
CA THR A 86 14.98 2.27 -2.84
C THR A 86 15.49 0.96 -3.46
N MET A 87 14.76 -0.13 -3.26
CA MET A 87 14.95 -1.41 -3.95
C MET A 87 13.61 -2.07 -4.27
N LYS A 88 13.60 -3.00 -5.23
CA LYS A 88 12.41 -3.75 -5.68
C LYS A 88 12.66 -5.25 -5.62
#